data_AF-A0A8T7AXS4-F1
#
_entry.id   AF-A0A8T7AXS4-F1
#
_cell.length_a   1.000
_cell.length_b   1.000
_cell.length_c   1.000
_cell.angle_alpha   90.00
_cell.angle_beta   90.00
_cell.angle_gamma   90.00
#
_symmetry.space_group_name_H-M   'P 1'
#
loop_
_entity.id
_entity.type
_entity.pdbx_description
1 polymer ?
#
loop_
_entity_poly.entity_id
_entity_poly.type
_entity_poly.pdbx_seq_one_letter_code
_entity_poly.pdbx_strand_id
1 'polypeptide(L)' 'MAAIEKRSREDWQELDKEHHLHPFTDHKSLHEKRSRIITRAQGVYI' A
#
# COMPACT_ATOMS: atom_id res chain seq x y z
N MET A 1 -7.13 -13.41 19.03
CA MET A 1 -7.22 -13.47 17.56
C MET A 1 -7.39 -12.05 17.06
N ALA A 2 -6.43 -11.52 16.30
CA ALA A 2 -6.57 -10.18 15.75
C ALA A 2 -7.76 -10.20 14.78
N ALA A 3 -8.83 -9.47 15.11
CA ALA A 3 -9.88 -9.18 14.14
C ALA A 3 -9.20 -8.56 12.93
N ILE A 4 -9.44 -9.09 11.73
CA ILE A 4 -8.98 -8.46 10.50
C ILE A 4 -9.78 -7.16 10.39
N GLU A 5 -9.18 -6.09 10.90
CA GLU A 5 -9.74 -4.76 10.87
C GLU A 5 -9.91 -4.35 9.41
N LYS A 6 -11.14 -4.00 9.01
CA LYS A 6 -11.39 -3.43 7.69
C LYS A 6 -10.79 -2.03 7.65
N ARG A 7 -9.52 -1.96 7.26
CA ARG A 7 -8.81 -0.70 7.01
C ARG A 7 -9.20 -0.12 5.67
N SER A 8 -9.31 1.20 5.62
CA SER A 8 -9.50 1.93 4.38
C SER A 8 -8.24 1.87 3.51
N ARG A 9 -8.35 2.28 2.24
CA ARG A 9 -7.19 2.36 1.34
C ARG A 9 -6.18 3.38 1.88
N GLU A 10 -6.67 4.49 2.39
CA GLU A 10 -5.90 5.61 2.89
C GLU A 10 -5.06 5.19 4.11
N ASP A 11 -5.65 4.41 5.01
CA ASP A 11 -4.93 3.89 6.19
C ASP A 11 -3.74 3.02 5.77
N TRP A 12 -3.92 2.18 4.74
CA TRP A 12 -2.83 1.36 4.21
C TRP A 12 -1.75 2.19 3.54
N GLN A 13 -2.13 3.26 2.83
CA GLN A 13 -1.17 4.14 2.17
C GLN A 13 -0.34 4.94 3.17
N GLU A 14 -0.93 5.37 4.30
CA GLU A 14 -0.18 6.09 5.34
C GLU A 14 0.81 5.15 6.04
N LEU A 15 0.38 3.94 6.42
CA LEU A 15 1.28 2.94 7.03
C LEU A 15 2.43 2.55 6.09
N ASP A 16 2.16 2.40 4.80
CA ASP A 16 3.17 2.09 3.79
C ASP A 16 4.20 3.23 3.68
N LYS A 17 3.73 4.49 3.64
CA LYS A 17 4.59 5.68 3.63
C LYS A 17 5.45 5.80 4.89
N GLU A 18 4.91 5.45 6.06
CA GLU A 18 5.63 5.60 7.33
C GLU A 18 6.68 4.51 7.58
N HIS A 19 6.49 3.31 7.03
CA HIS A 19 7.23 2.14 7.50
C HIS A 19 7.82 1.24 6.41
N HIS A 20 7.48 1.46 5.14
CA HIS A 20 7.86 0.53 4.08
C HIS A 20 8.74 1.18 2.99
N LEU A 21 9.94 0.62 2.82
CA LEU A 21 10.88 1.06 1.80
C LEU A 21 10.76 0.18 0.54
N HIS A 22 10.01 0.67 -0.44
CA HIS A 22 9.89 0.09 -1.77
C HIS A 22 11.23 0.00 -2.52
N PRO A 23 11.54 -1.14 -3.16
CA PRO A 23 12.76 -1.29 -3.95
C PRO A 23 12.71 -0.41 -5.21
N PHE A 24 13.89 0.05 -5.66
CA PHE A 24 14.06 0.81 -6.91
C PHE A 24 13.10 2.01 -7.07
N THR A 25 12.75 2.66 -5.96
CA THR A 25 11.75 3.73 -5.94
C THR A 25 12.29 5.00 -5.29
N ASP A 26 11.92 6.15 -5.85
CA ASP A 26 12.07 7.43 -5.14
C ASP A 26 10.94 7.56 -4.11
N HIS A 27 11.27 7.32 -2.84
CA HIS A 27 10.32 7.37 -1.72
C HIS A 27 9.65 8.72 -1.55
N LYS A 28 10.37 9.83 -1.76
CA LYS A 28 9.78 11.17 -1.59
C LYS A 28 8.67 11.38 -2.60
N SER A 29 8.95 11.07 -3.87
CA SER A 29 7.95 11.17 -4.94
C SER A 29 6.79 10.19 -4.75
N LEU A 30 7.05 8.99 -4.22
CA LEU A 30 6.03 7.98 -3.96
C LEU A 30 5.11 8.40 -2.81
N HIS A 31 5.65 8.99 -1.74
CA HIS A 31 4.87 9.43 -0.58
C HIS A 31 3.91 10.56 -0.96
N GLU A 32 4.29 11.45 -1.87
CA GLU A 32 3.42 12.50 -2.41
C GLU A 32 2.29 11.93 -3.29
N LYS A 33 2.62 10.96 -4.16
CA LYS A 33 1.65 10.33 -5.08
C LYS A 33 0.76 9.27 -4.44
N ARG A 34 1.20 8.74 -3.29
CA ARG A 34 0.69 7.55 -2.59
C ARG A 34 0.85 6.26 -3.38
N SER A 35 1.21 5.18 -2.69
CA SER A 35 1.41 3.87 -3.32
C SER A 35 0.10 3.22 -3.75
N ARG A 36 0.15 2.37 -4.78
CA ARG A 36 -1.01 1.60 -5.24
C ARG A 36 -1.08 0.31 -4.43
N ILE A 37 -2.17 0.12 -3.69
CA ILE A 37 -2.43 -1.10 -2.91
C ILE A 37 -3.18 -2.11 -3.79
N ILE A 38 -2.54 -3.26 -4.09
CA ILE A 38 -3.15 -4.37 -4.83
C ILE A 38 -3.59 -5.44 -3.83
N THR A 39 -4.88 -5.77 -3.81
CA THR A 39 -5.46 -6.66 -2.77
C THR A 39 -5.93 -8.02 -3.28
N ARG A 40 -6.09 -8.19 -4.60
CA ARG A 40 -6.50 -9.45 -5.24
C ARG A 40 -5.94 -9.53 -6.66
N ALA A 41 -5.93 -10.73 -7.22
CA ALA A 41 -5.69 -10.99 -8.63
C ALA A 41 -6.57 -12.16 -9.11
N GLN A 42 -6.92 -12.19 -10.40
CA GLN A 42 -7.55 -13.34 -11.05
C GLN A 42 -7.06 -13.46 -12.51
N GLY A 43 -6.38 -14.57 -12.82
CA GLY A 43 -5.79 -14.78 -14.13
C GLY A 43 -4.75 -13.69 -14.44
N VAL A 44 -4.96 -12.93 -15.53
CA VAL A 44 -4.08 -11.83 -15.98
C VAL A 44 -4.51 -10.45 -15.44
N TYR A 45 -5.43 -10.40 -14.48
CA TYR A 45 -5.98 -9.16 -13.93
C TYR A 45 -5.69 -9.01 -12.43
N ILE A 46 -5.53 -7.75 -11.99
CA ILE A 46 -5.33 -7.32 -10.60
C ILE A 46 -6.31 -6.21 -10.23
#